data_AF-Q0G503-F1
#
_entry.id   AF-Q0G503-F1
#
_cell.length_a   1.000
_cell.length_b   1.000
_cell.length_c   1.000
_cell.angle_alpha   90.00
_cell.angle_beta   90.00
_cell.angle_gamma   90.00
#
_symmetry.space_group_name_H-M   'P 1'
#
loop_
_entity.id
_entity.type
_entity.pdbx_description
1 polymer ?
#
loop_
_entity_poly.entity_id
_entity_poly.type
_entity_poly.pdbx_seq_one_letter_code
_entity_poly.pdbx_strand_id
1 'polypeptide(L)' 'MAKGIDSAIDSVSERVEGICEFLHELDSGKPVDEQALKTAVHDCANVSQSMKSLKRVAERLESQRKPSK' A
#
# COMPACT_ATOMS: atom_id res chain seq x y z
N MET A 1 5.22 19.57 -2.27
CA MET A 1 5.14 18.28 -2.97
C MET A 1 5.51 17.11 -2.06
N ALA A 2 6.62 17.16 -1.31
CA ALA A 2 7.02 16.09 -0.36
C ALA A 2 5.93 15.69 0.65
N LYS A 3 5.26 16.66 1.30
CA LYS A 3 4.19 16.39 2.29
C LYS A 3 3.02 15.53 1.81
N GLY A 4 2.69 15.56 0.52
CA GLY A 4 1.60 14.73 -0.04
C GLY A 4 2.02 13.30 -0.33
N ILE A 5 3.32 13.08 -0.59
CA ILE A 5 3.88 11.75 -0.80
C ILE A 5 4.10 11.07 0.55
N ASP A 6 4.64 11.78 1.54
CA ASP A 6 4.84 11.24 2.89
C ASP A 6 3.50 10.75 3.49
N SER A 7 2.45 11.59 3.43
CA SER A 7 1.12 11.19 3.89
C SER A 7 0.52 10.02 3.10
N ALA A 8 0.83 9.89 1.80
CA ALA A 8 0.40 8.74 1.00
C ALA A 8 1.17 7.46 1.37
N ILE A 9 2.44 7.58 1.75
CA ILE A 9 3.27 6.46 2.23
C ILE A 9 2.79 6.02 3.63
N ASP A 10 2.50 6.95 4.52
CA ASP A 10 1.95 6.67 5.86
C ASP A 10 0.62 5.89 5.72
N SER A 11 -0.29 6.37 4.86
CA SER A 11 -1.57 5.69 4.61
C SER A 11 -1.42 4.29 3.98
N VAL A 12 -0.38 4.05 3.16
CA VAL A 12 -0.07 2.70 2.66
C VAL A 12 0.47 1.83 3.79
N SER A 13 1.30 2.37 4.67
CA SER A 13 1.91 1.64 5.79
C SER A 13 0.85 1.17 6.78
N GLU A 14 -0.07 2.04 7.19
CA GLU A 14 -1.21 1.69 8.06
C GLU A 14 -2.06 0.55 7.48
N ARG A 15 -2.30 0.58 6.16
CA ARG A 15 -3.07 -0.48 5.48
C ARG A 15 -2.32 -1.80 5.44
N VAL A 16 -1.01 -1.77 5.21
CA VAL A 16 -0.18 -2.99 5.22
C VAL A 16 -0.15 -3.61 6.61
N GLU A 17 -0.03 -2.80 7.66
CA GLU A 17 -0.09 -3.28 9.05
C GLU A 17 -1.43 -3.98 9.34
N GLY A 18 -2.56 -3.38 8.95
CA GLY A 18 -3.88 -4.00 9.13
C GLY A 18 -4.06 -5.33 8.37
N ILE A 19 -3.49 -5.43 7.15
CA ILE A 19 -3.48 -6.70 6.40
C ILE A 19 -2.63 -7.75 7.14
N CYS A 20 -1.45 -7.38 7.64
CA CYS A 20 -0.57 -8.28 8.35
C CYS A 20 -1.20 -8.79 9.66
N GLU A 21 -1.86 -7.92 10.43
CA GLU A 21 -2.60 -8.32 11.62
C GLU A 21 -3.72 -9.30 11.29
N PHE A 22 -4.53 -9.00 10.27
CA PHE A 22 -5.59 -9.91 9.83
C PHE A 22 -5.05 -11.28 9.41
N LEU A 23 -3.96 -11.34 8.63
CA LEU A 23 -3.33 -12.60 8.23
C LEU A 23 -2.78 -13.37 9.45
N HIS A 24 -2.22 -12.68 10.44
CA HIS A 24 -1.73 -13.31 11.66
C HIS A 24 -2.88 -13.93 12.47
N GLU A 25 -4.02 -13.25 12.54
CA GLU A 25 -5.23 -13.79 13.17
C GLU A 25 -5.73 -15.06 12.47
N LEU A 26 -5.69 -15.09 11.13
CA LEU A 26 -6.02 -16.29 10.34
C LEU A 26 -5.08 -17.47 10.65
N ASP A 27 -3.76 -17.22 10.65
CA ASP A 27 -2.75 -18.25 10.95
C ASP A 27 -2.90 -18.80 12.38
N SER A 28 -3.39 -17.98 13.32
CA SER A 28 -3.66 -18.40 14.70
C SER A 28 -4.91 -19.30 14.85
N GLY A 29 -5.63 -19.56 13.74
CA GLY A 29 -6.81 -20.42 13.72
C GLY A 29 -8.10 -19.74 14.19
N LYS A 30 -8.13 -18.40 14.23
CA LYS A 30 -9.37 -17.67 14.52
C LYS A 30 -10.36 -17.88 13.36
N PRO A 31 -11.65 -18.04 13.65
CA PRO A 31 -12.67 -18.14 12.62
C PRO A 31 -12.66 -16.87 11.76
N VAL A 32 -12.67 -17.09 10.44
CA VAL A 32 -12.61 -16.02 9.44
C VAL A 32 -13.98 -15.40 9.30
N ASP A 33 -14.11 -14.14 9.70
CA ASP A 33 -15.26 -13.34 9.29
C ASP A 33 -15.17 -13.05 7.79
N GLU A 34 -16.19 -13.45 7.03
CA GLU A 34 -16.23 -13.30 5.57
C GLU A 34 -16.13 -11.81 5.16
N GLN A 35 -16.70 -10.92 5.98
CA GLN A 35 -16.63 -9.49 5.74
C GLN A 35 -15.21 -8.95 5.98
N ALA A 36 -14.56 -9.34 7.07
CA ALA A 36 -13.15 -9.02 7.34
C ALA A 36 -12.22 -9.54 6.22
N LEU A 37 -12.44 -10.75 5.71
CA LEU A 37 -11.68 -11.30 4.59
C LEU A 37 -11.85 -10.48 3.30
N LYS A 38 -13.09 -10.09 2.97
CA LYS A 38 -13.35 -9.22 1.81
C LYS A 38 -12.66 -7.86 1.95
N THR A 39 -12.67 -7.28 3.15
CA THR A 39 -11.95 -6.03 3.44
C THR A 39 -10.45 -6.19 3.24
N ALA A 40 -9.84 -7.24 3.81
CA ALA A 40 -8.41 -7.50 3.66
C ALA A 40 -7.99 -7.71 2.20
N VAL A 41 -8.79 -8.44 1.41
CA VAL A 41 -8.56 -8.62 -0.03
C VAL A 41 -8.65 -7.29 -0.78
N HIS A 42 -9.64 -6.46 -0.46
CA HIS A 42 -9.80 -5.13 -1.04
C HIS A 42 -8.62 -4.21 -0.68
N ASP A 43 -8.14 -4.27 0.56
CA ASP A 43 -7.00 -3.47 1.01
C ASP A 43 -5.69 -3.90 0.32
N CYS A 44 -5.48 -5.21 0.11
CA CYS A 44 -4.39 -5.73 -0.72
C CYS A 44 -4.42 -5.15 -2.14
N ALA A 45 -5.60 -5.06 -2.77
CA ALA A 45 -5.76 -4.48 -4.10
C ALA A 45 -5.43 -2.98 -4.10
N ASN A 46 -5.89 -2.24 -3.09
CA ASN A 46 -5.59 -0.82 -2.93
C ASN A 46 -4.10 -0.56 -2.73
N VAL A 47 -3.43 -1.32 -1.86
CA VAL A 47 -1.98 -1.21 -1.64
C VAL A 47 -1.22 -1.44 -2.95
N SER A 48 -1.58 -2.48 -3.71
CA SER A 48 -0.97 -2.76 -5.03
C SER A 48 -1.12 -1.57 -6.00
N GLN A 49 -2.30 -0.95 -6.05
CA GLN A 49 -2.55 0.20 -6.91
C GLN A 49 -1.81 1.46 -6.45
N SER A 50 -1.75 1.70 -5.14
CA SER A 50 -0.98 2.80 -4.54
C SER A 50 0.52 2.66 -4.84
N MET A 51 1.09 1.47 -4.67
CA MET A 51 2.49 1.19 -4.97
C MET A 51 2.82 1.39 -6.46
N LYS A 52 1.96 0.95 -7.37
CA LYS A 52 2.10 1.24 -8.81
C LYS A 52 2.10 2.73 -9.11
N SER A 53 1.29 3.50 -8.39
CA SER A 53 1.20 4.94 -8.56
C SER A 53 2.45 5.66 -8.04
N LEU A 54 2.94 5.27 -6.86
CA LEU A 54 4.20 5.76 -6.29
C LEU A 54 5.39 5.45 -7.22
N LYS A 55 5.46 4.23 -7.77
CA LYS A 55 6.50 3.86 -8.76
C LYS A 55 6.52 4.82 -9.96
N ARG A 56 5.35 5.11 -10.56
CA ARG A 56 5.25 6.08 -11.67
C ARG A 56 5.68 7.50 -11.29
N VAL A 57 5.47 7.90 -10.03
CA VAL A 57 5.92 9.21 -9.54
C VAL A 57 7.44 9.21 -9.38
N ALA A 58 8.01 8.17 -8.78
CA ALA A 58 9.46 8.01 -8.64
C ALA A 58 10.17 8.03 -10.00
N GLU A 59 9.69 7.24 -10.97
CA GLU A 59 10.24 7.20 -12.34
C GLU A 59 10.22 8.57 -13.04
N ARG A 60 9.14 9.35 -12.83
CA ARG A 60 9.02 10.71 -13.36
C ARG A 60 10.04 11.67 -12.72
N LEU A 61 10.21 11.59 -11.40
CA LEU A 61 11.18 12.41 -10.68
C LEU A 61 12.62 12.06 -11.06
N GLU A 62 12.94 10.77 -11.24
CA GLU A 62 14.25 10.33 -11.73
C GLU A 62 14.52 10.79 -13.16
N SER A 63 13.51 10.72 -14.04
CA SER A 63 13.63 11.17 -15.42
C SER A 63 13.86 12.68 -15.52
N GLN A 64 13.22 13.47 -14.64
CA GLN A 64 13.43 14.93 -14.55
C GLN A 64 14.80 15.30 -13.96
N ARG A 65 15.41 14.42 -13.16
CA ARG A 65 16.74 14.63 -12.56
C ARG A 65 17.90 14.34 -13.51
N LYS A 66 17.68 13.60 -14.59
CA LYS A 66 18.69 13.41 -15.64
C LYS A 66 18.67 14.65 -16.54
N PRO A 67 19.72 15.49 -16.56
CA PRO A 67 19.77 16.58 -17.52
C PRO A 67 19.79 15.99 -18.92
N SER A 68 18.85 16.43 -19.77
CA SER A 68 18.93 16.20 -21.20
C SER A 68 20.30 16.69 -21.67
N LYS A 69 21.14 15.78 -22.15
CA LYS A 69 22.39 16.11 -22.83
C LYS A 69 22.10 16.87 -24.11
#